data_AF-A0A1X0BPN4-F1
#
_entry.id   AF-A0A1X0BPN4-F1
#
_cell.length_a   1.000
_cell.length_b   1.000
_cell.length_c   1.000
_cell.angle_alpha   90.00
_cell.angle_beta   90.00
_cell.angle_gamma   90.00
#
_symmetry.space_group_name_H-M   'P 1'
#
loop_
_entity.id
_entity.type
_entity.pdbx_description
1 polymer ?
#
loop_
_entity_poly.entity_id
_entity_poly.type
_entity_poly.pdbx_seq_one_letter_code
_entity_poly.pdbx_strand_id
1 'polypeptide(L)'
;MKGHVIRSSDGDAESPWSPREAELLGVTLELLQEHGYDRLSLDAVATAARASKATLYRRWPTKAELVLAAFVEGTRHVAVDPDTGTLRGDLLRLGQQISAHVSTHASTIRAVLMEISRSDTLAATLHAQFLSQRKALMSRVLARAVDRGEIESSAITEDLWDVLPGYLIYRSVLTGRAPTRRTIQDFVDNVLIPSLTRHND
;
A
#
# COMPACT_ATOMS: atom_id res chain seq x y z
N MET A 1 32.62 -1.63 -24.86
CA MET A 1 31.97 -1.99 -23.58
C MET A 1 32.05 -0.79 -22.65
N LYS A 2 30.94 -0.04 -22.51
CA LYS A 2 30.79 1.00 -21.47
C LYS A 2 29.60 0.58 -20.61
N GLY A 3 29.86 0.32 -19.34
CA GLY A 3 28.86 -0.11 -18.37
C GLY A 3 27.80 0.96 -18.18
N HIS A 4 26.56 0.58 -18.42
CA HIS A 4 25.40 1.38 -18.08
C HIS A 4 25.14 1.16 -16.59
N VAL A 5 25.51 2.14 -15.77
CA VAL A 5 25.08 2.21 -14.37
C VAL A 5 23.57 2.44 -14.41
N ILE A 6 22.79 1.41 -14.12
CA ILE A 6 21.36 1.53 -13.89
C ILE A 6 21.22 2.40 -12.64
N ARG A 7 20.86 3.67 -12.84
CA ARG A 7 20.42 4.55 -11.76
C ARG A 7 19.09 4.00 -11.25
N SER A 8 19.08 3.61 -9.97
CA SER A 8 17.86 3.30 -9.23
C SER A 8 16.94 4.51 -9.24
N SER A 9 15.82 4.44 -9.96
CA SER A 9 14.83 5.51 -10.03
C SER A 9 13.76 5.34 -8.95
N ASP A 10 13.73 6.27 -8.01
CA ASP A 10 12.56 6.74 -7.22
C ASP A 10 11.68 5.71 -6.51
N GLY A 11 12.30 4.71 -5.86
CA GLY A 11 11.66 3.84 -4.85
C GLY A 11 11.94 4.24 -3.40
N ASP A 12 13.02 4.99 -3.15
CA ASP A 12 13.44 5.40 -1.80
C ASP A 12 12.97 6.82 -1.50
N ALA A 13 11.65 7.03 -1.46
CA ALA A 13 11.12 8.25 -0.87
C ALA A 13 11.48 8.24 0.62
N GLU A 14 12.54 8.99 0.97
CA GLU A 14 13.07 9.12 2.33
C GLU A 14 11.92 9.38 3.32
N SER A 15 12.00 8.76 4.49
CA SER A 15 10.95 8.89 5.50
C SER A 15 10.76 10.37 5.83
N PRO A 16 9.52 10.90 5.84
CA PRO A 16 9.26 12.27 6.27
C PRO A 16 9.37 12.41 7.79
N TRP A 17 9.65 11.30 8.49
CA TRP A 17 9.79 11.22 9.93
C TRP A 17 11.26 11.24 10.30
N SER A 18 11.59 11.90 11.40
CA SER A 18 12.92 11.74 12.00
C SER A 18 13.17 10.27 12.36
N PRO A 19 14.44 9.81 12.47
CA PRO A 19 14.74 8.43 12.85
C PRO A 19 14.04 7.98 14.13
N ARG A 20 13.89 8.90 15.10
CA ARG A 20 13.20 8.62 16.36
C ARG A 20 11.68 8.49 16.21
N GLU A 21 11.07 9.29 15.33
CA GLU A 21 9.65 9.14 15.00
C GLU A 21 9.40 7.85 14.22
N ALA A 22 10.25 7.50 13.26
CA ALA A 22 10.16 6.25 12.50
C ALA A 22 10.25 5.02 13.42
N GLU A 23 11.18 5.03 14.39
CA GLU A 23 11.28 3.99 15.44
C GLU A 23 9.97 3.87 16.24
N LEU A 24 9.40 5.01 16.65
CA LEU A 24 8.15 5.06 17.41
C LEU A 24 6.96 4.50 16.60
N LEU A 25 6.90 4.83 15.31
CA LEU A 25 5.91 4.30 14.38
C LEU A 25 6.10 2.80 14.16
N GLY A 26 7.34 2.31 14.12
CA GLY A 26 7.66 0.87 14.10
C GLY A 26 7.10 0.15 15.32
N VAL A 27 7.42 0.63 16.52
CA VAL A 27 6.89 0.07 17.79
C VAL A 27 5.37 0.12 17.83
N THR A 28 4.76 1.19 17.32
CA THR A 28 3.30 1.31 17.21
C THR A 28 2.73 0.21 16.34
N LEU A 29 3.33 -0.04 15.17
CA LEU A 29 2.85 -1.05 14.24
C LEU A 29 2.97 -2.47 14.82
N GLU A 30 4.07 -2.77 15.53
CA GLU A 30 4.27 -4.03 16.23
C GLU A 30 3.18 -4.27 17.29
N LEU A 31 2.96 -3.28 18.18
CA LEU A 31 1.92 -3.38 19.22
C LEU A 31 0.52 -3.48 18.61
N LEU A 32 0.28 -2.81 17.49
CA LEU A 32 -0.99 -2.88 16.77
C LEU A 32 -1.22 -4.28 16.18
N GLN A 33 -0.18 -4.92 15.67
CA GLN A 33 -0.24 -6.29 15.16
C GLN A 33 -0.43 -7.32 16.30
N GLU A 34 0.23 -7.11 17.44
CA GLU A 34 0.18 -8.04 18.58
C GLU A 34 -1.16 -7.95 19.35
N HIS A 35 -1.64 -6.73 19.61
CA HIS A 35 -2.76 -6.51 20.53
C HIS A 35 -4.06 -6.09 19.84
N GLY A 36 -3.97 -5.64 18.59
CA GLY A 36 -5.08 -5.09 17.82
C GLY A 36 -5.37 -3.63 18.16
N TYR A 37 -6.21 -2.99 17.32
CA TYR A 37 -6.54 -1.57 17.46
C TYR A 37 -7.09 -1.27 18.86
N ASP A 38 -8.12 -1.97 19.33
CA ASP A 38 -8.81 -1.62 20.58
C ASP A 38 -7.90 -1.54 21.81
N ARG A 39 -6.91 -2.44 21.92
CA ARG A 39 -5.98 -2.50 23.06
C ARG A 39 -4.77 -1.57 22.94
N LEU A 40 -4.55 -0.97 21.77
CA LEU A 40 -3.48 0.01 21.59
C LEU A 40 -3.83 1.34 22.29
N SER A 41 -2.86 1.91 23.02
CA SER A 41 -2.95 3.27 23.57
C SER A 41 -1.65 4.03 23.35
N LEU A 42 -1.74 5.37 23.23
CA LEU A 42 -0.56 6.24 23.10
C LEU A 42 0.39 6.09 24.29
N ASP A 43 -0.15 5.87 25.48
CA ASP A 43 0.63 5.64 26.70
C ASP A 43 1.42 4.33 26.63
N ALA A 44 0.79 3.24 26.19
CA ALA A 44 1.46 1.95 26.02
C ALA A 44 2.58 2.05 24.97
N VAL A 45 2.33 2.76 23.87
CA VAL A 45 3.36 3.03 22.84
C VAL A 45 4.50 3.87 23.41
N ALA A 46 4.21 4.96 24.15
CA ALA A 46 5.23 5.81 24.75
C ALA A 46 6.12 5.01 25.72
N THR A 47 5.52 4.15 26.54
CA THR A 47 6.25 3.24 27.43
C THR A 47 7.12 2.25 26.66
N ALA A 48 6.56 1.55 25.67
CA ALA A 48 7.28 0.55 24.89
C ALA A 48 8.45 1.16 24.09
N ALA A 49 8.21 2.31 23.45
CA ALA A 49 9.21 3.03 22.68
C ALA A 49 10.22 3.79 23.57
N ARG A 50 10.03 3.83 24.90
CA ARG A 50 10.81 4.67 25.84
C ARG A 50 10.80 6.15 25.43
N ALA A 51 9.66 6.64 24.96
CA ALA A 51 9.46 8.01 24.52
C ALA A 51 8.66 8.81 25.56
N SER A 52 8.81 10.13 25.54
CA SER A 52 7.96 10.98 26.38
C SER A 52 6.53 11.02 25.83
N LYS A 53 5.53 10.93 26.71
CA LYS A 53 4.12 11.11 26.33
C LYS A 53 3.90 12.45 25.63
N ALA A 54 4.50 13.53 26.16
CA ALA A 54 4.38 14.87 25.60
C ALA A 54 4.84 14.95 24.13
N THR A 55 5.93 14.27 23.77
CA THR A 55 6.41 14.21 22.38
C THR A 55 5.39 13.52 21.48
N LEU A 56 4.86 12.38 21.93
CA LEU A 56 3.94 11.55 21.15
C LEU A 56 2.58 12.24 20.94
N TYR A 57 1.97 12.78 22.01
CA TYR A 57 0.72 13.53 21.92
C TYR A 57 0.83 14.83 21.10
N ARG A 58 2.00 15.47 21.09
CA ARG A 58 2.23 16.66 20.24
C ARG A 58 2.27 16.30 18.76
N ARG A 59 2.82 15.13 18.42
CA ARG A 59 2.98 14.72 17.01
C ARG A 59 1.75 14.01 16.45
N TRP A 60 1.14 13.17 17.27
CA TRP A 60 -0.10 12.45 16.97
C TRP A 60 -1.09 12.66 18.12
N PRO A 61 -1.88 13.74 18.08
CA PRO A 61 -2.91 14.04 19.07
C PRO A 61 -3.88 12.88 19.32
N THR A 62 -4.18 12.07 18.30
CA THR A 62 -5.13 10.97 18.40
C THR A 62 -4.52 9.61 18.09
N LYS A 63 -5.15 8.55 18.61
CA LYS A 63 -4.81 7.14 18.31
C LYS A 63 -4.95 6.84 16.82
N ALA A 64 -5.98 7.37 16.17
CA ALA A 64 -6.22 7.16 14.75
C ALA A 64 -5.11 7.77 13.89
N GLU A 65 -4.65 8.99 14.22
CA GLU A 65 -3.51 9.62 13.54
C GLU A 65 -2.21 8.84 13.73
N LEU A 66 -1.94 8.37 14.95
CA LEU A 66 -0.77 7.55 15.24
C LEU A 66 -0.79 6.23 14.46
N VAL A 67 -1.94 5.55 14.45
CA VAL A 67 -2.12 4.28 13.72
C VAL A 67 -2.00 4.47 12.22
N LEU A 68 -2.58 5.52 11.65
CA LEU A 68 -2.45 5.82 10.24
C LEU A 68 -0.99 6.10 9.88
N ALA A 69 -0.29 6.93 10.65
CA ALA A 69 1.12 7.20 10.42
C ALA A 69 1.99 5.94 10.52
N ALA A 70 1.73 5.08 11.51
CA ALA A 70 2.46 3.82 11.69
C ALA A 70 2.20 2.84 10.55
N PHE A 71 0.95 2.76 10.10
CA PHE A 71 0.58 1.95 8.94
C PHE A 71 1.25 2.45 7.65
N VAL A 72 1.20 3.75 7.38
CA VAL A 72 1.82 4.36 6.19
C VAL A 72 3.33 4.13 6.21
N GLU A 73 3.98 4.41 7.35
CA GLU A 73 5.44 4.31 7.47
C GLU A 73 5.93 2.87 7.39
N GLY A 74 5.36 1.97 8.20
CA GLY A 74 5.81 0.58 8.23
C GLY A 74 5.53 -0.20 6.95
N THR A 75 4.77 0.38 6.01
CA THR A 75 4.43 -0.26 4.74
C THR A 75 5.04 0.45 3.53
N ARG A 76 5.79 1.54 3.75
CA ARG A 76 6.48 2.34 2.72
C ARG A 76 7.31 1.47 1.77
N HIS A 77 8.19 0.64 2.31
CA HIS A 77 9.14 -0.17 1.53
C HIS A 77 8.52 -1.41 0.85
N VAL A 78 7.23 -1.68 1.07
CA VAL A 78 6.54 -2.84 0.47
C VAL A 78 6.15 -2.57 -0.99
N ALA A 79 6.12 -1.30 -1.43
CA ALA A 79 5.82 -0.91 -2.81
C ALA A 79 7.08 -0.99 -3.70
N VAL A 80 7.50 -2.19 -4.08
CA VAL A 80 8.61 -2.33 -5.03
C VAL A 80 8.06 -2.26 -6.45
N ASP A 81 8.56 -1.32 -7.26
CA ASP A 81 8.17 -1.16 -8.66
C ASP A 81 8.55 -2.41 -9.48
N PRO A 82 7.58 -3.17 -10.01
CA PRO A 82 7.89 -4.38 -10.75
C PRO A 82 8.18 -4.07 -12.22
N ASP A 83 9.35 -4.52 -12.69
CA ASP A 83 9.71 -4.47 -14.11
C ASP A 83 10.20 -5.86 -14.56
N THR A 84 9.23 -6.71 -14.90
CA THR A 84 9.44 -8.09 -15.35
C THR A 84 9.58 -8.20 -16.87
N GLY A 85 9.39 -7.10 -17.59
CA GLY A 85 9.38 -7.05 -19.06
C GLY A 85 8.04 -7.38 -19.71
N THR A 86 6.99 -7.69 -18.94
CA THR A 86 5.62 -7.91 -19.46
C THR A 86 4.58 -7.33 -18.51
N LEU A 87 3.48 -6.78 -19.04
CA LEU A 87 2.36 -6.25 -18.26
C LEU A 87 1.81 -7.32 -17.32
N ARG A 88 1.61 -8.54 -17.83
CA ARG A 88 1.14 -9.67 -17.04
C ARG A 88 2.07 -9.96 -15.86
N GLY A 89 3.38 -10.04 -16.09
CA GLY A 89 4.35 -10.30 -15.03
C GLY A 89 4.35 -9.20 -13.97
N ASP A 90 4.21 -7.94 -14.39
CA ASP A 90 4.17 -6.77 -13.50
C ASP A 90 2.90 -6.79 -12.63
N LEU A 91 1.73 -7.03 -13.24
CA LEU A 91 0.45 -7.17 -12.51
C LEU A 91 0.45 -8.33 -11.51
N LEU A 92 1.07 -9.47 -11.86
CA LEU A 92 1.23 -10.59 -10.94
C LEU A 92 2.10 -10.24 -9.74
N ARG A 93 3.20 -9.48 -9.95
CA ARG A 93 4.06 -9.03 -8.86
C ARG A 93 3.35 -8.02 -7.96
N LEU A 94 2.64 -7.05 -8.53
CA LEU A 94 1.81 -6.12 -7.76
C LEU A 94 0.78 -6.87 -6.93
N GLY A 95 0.05 -7.82 -7.54
CA GLY A 95 -0.96 -8.60 -6.83
C GLY A 95 -0.38 -9.42 -5.67
N GLN A 96 0.82 -9.99 -5.83
CA GLN A 96 1.51 -10.71 -4.76
C GLN A 96 1.94 -9.78 -3.63
N GLN A 97 2.51 -8.61 -3.94
CA GLN A 97 2.88 -7.60 -2.94
C GLN A 97 1.67 -7.12 -2.14
N ILE A 98 0.56 -6.80 -2.83
CA ILE A 98 -0.70 -6.39 -2.20
C ILE A 98 -1.24 -7.52 -1.31
N SER A 99 -1.27 -8.75 -1.81
CA SER A 99 -1.77 -9.89 -1.04
C SER A 99 -0.95 -10.17 0.21
N ALA A 100 0.38 -10.09 0.12
CA ALA A 100 1.26 -10.23 1.28
C ALA A 100 1.02 -9.12 2.29
N HIS A 101 0.96 -7.87 1.82
CA HIS A 101 0.67 -6.70 2.66
C HIS A 101 -0.66 -6.82 3.39
N VAL A 102 -1.74 -7.16 2.67
CA VAL A 102 -3.07 -7.30 3.27
C VAL A 102 -3.11 -8.47 4.26
N SER A 103 -2.41 -9.58 3.97
CA SER A 103 -2.33 -10.72 4.91
C SER A 103 -1.67 -10.32 6.24
N THR A 104 -0.60 -9.52 6.18
CA THR A 104 0.14 -9.06 7.36
C THR A 104 -0.60 -7.97 8.14
N HIS A 105 -1.40 -7.15 7.47
CA HIS A 105 -2.00 -5.95 8.07
C HIS A 105 -3.54 -5.92 8.05
N ALA A 106 -4.23 -7.05 7.84
CA ALA A 106 -5.68 -7.09 7.67
C ALA A 106 -6.46 -6.41 8.80
N SER A 107 -6.05 -6.65 10.07
CA SER A 107 -6.68 -6.01 11.24
C SER A 107 -6.44 -4.50 11.27
N THR A 108 -5.22 -4.06 10.99
CA THR A 108 -4.85 -2.65 10.86
C THR A 108 -5.63 -1.96 9.75
N ILE A 109 -5.73 -2.59 8.57
CA ILE A 109 -6.50 -2.06 7.44
C ILE A 109 -7.97 -1.90 7.82
N ARG A 110 -8.59 -2.87 8.51
CA ARG A 110 -9.97 -2.71 9.03
C ARG A 110 -10.11 -1.51 9.95
N ALA A 111 -9.18 -1.34 10.88
CA ALA A 111 -9.21 -0.22 11.80
C ALA A 111 -9.06 1.13 11.07
N VAL A 112 -8.09 1.23 10.16
CA VAL A 112 -7.88 2.43 9.34
C VAL A 112 -9.14 2.75 8.51
N LEU A 113 -9.75 1.76 7.86
CA LEU A 113 -10.98 1.94 7.09
C LEU A 113 -12.14 2.48 7.95
N MET A 114 -12.26 2.03 9.20
CA MET A 114 -13.28 2.51 10.15
C MET A 114 -13.03 3.96 10.58
N GLU A 115 -11.77 4.33 10.79
CA GLU A 115 -11.43 5.68 11.26
C GLU A 115 -11.51 6.72 10.15
N ILE A 116 -11.09 6.39 8.91
CA ILE A 116 -11.24 7.30 7.77
C ILE A 116 -12.71 7.51 7.40
N SER A 117 -13.60 6.53 7.63
CA SER A 117 -15.04 6.71 7.38
C SER A 117 -15.72 7.67 8.35
N ARG A 118 -15.01 8.08 9.42
CA ARG A 118 -15.48 9.00 10.46
C ARG A 118 -14.76 10.35 10.43
N SER A 119 -13.72 10.49 9.60
CA SER A 119 -12.85 11.67 9.58
C SER A 119 -12.32 11.95 8.19
N ASP A 120 -12.83 13.00 7.56
CA ASP A 120 -12.37 13.48 6.25
C ASP A 120 -10.88 13.86 6.26
N THR A 121 -10.39 14.39 7.38
CA THR A 121 -8.97 14.73 7.56
C THR A 121 -8.07 13.49 7.49
N LEU A 122 -8.47 12.39 8.16
CA LEU A 122 -7.73 11.12 8.07
C LEU A 122 -7.84 10.50 6.68
N ALA A 123 -9.02 10.57 6.04
CA ALA A 123 -9.21 10.11 4.66
C ALA A 123 -8.27 10.86 3.69
N ALA A 124 -8.21 12.19 3.79
CA ALA A 124 -7.33 13.03 2.99
C ALA A 124 -5.84 12.70 3.25
N THR A 125 -5.47 12.44 4.51
CA THR A 125 -4.11 12.06 4.89
C THR A 125 -3.72 10.70 4.30
N LEU A 126 -4.59 9.70 4.39
CA LEU A 126 -4.37 8.38 3.78
C LEU A 126 -4.23 8.52 2.25
N HIS A 127 -5.08 9.34 1.63
CA HIS A 127 -5.00 9.56 0.19
C HIS A 127 -3.65 10.17 -0.21
N ALA A 128 -3.26 11.27 0.44
CA ALA A 128 -2.03 11.99 0.12
C ALA A 128 -0.76 11.17 0.41
N GLN A 129 -0.70 10.49 1.55
CA GLN A 129 0.54 9.86 2.03
C GLN A 129 0.68 8.39 1.58
N PHE A 130 -0.41 7.72 1.22
CA PHE A 130 -0.39 6.31 0.86
C PHE A 130 -0.97 6.03 -0.53
N LEU A 131 -2.23 6.40 -0.79
CA LEU A 131 -2.90 6.00 -2.04
C LEU A 131 -2.27 6.64 -3.27
N SER A 132 -1.88 7.91 -3.21
CA SER A 132 -1.20 8.61 -4.32
C SER A 132 0.10 7.90 -4.75
N GLN A 133 0.88 7.38 -3.79
CA GLN A 133 2.11 6.66 -4.10
C GLN A 133 1.83 5.30 -4.78
N ARG A 134 0.81 4.58 -4.30
CA ARG A 134 0.40 3.29 -4.89
C ARG A 134 -0.19 3.48 -6.30
N LYS A 135 -0.97 4.54 -6.49
CA LYS A 135 -1.49 4.94 -7.80
C LYS A 135 -0.34 5.23 -8.77
N ALA A 136 0.65 6.03 -8.35
CA ALA A 136 1.81 6.34 -9.18
C ALA A 136 2.60 5.08 -9.61
N LEU A 137 2.77 4.11 -8.70
CA LEU A 137 3.42 2.82 -9.00
C LEU A 137 2.66 2.04 -10.10
N MET A 138 1.34 1.90 -9.96
CA MET A 138 0.51 1.25 -11.00
C MET A 138 0.57 2.02 -12.32
N SER A 139 0.51 3.35 -12.29
CA SER A 139 0.62 4.18 -13.49
C SER A 139 1.94 3.96 -14.22
N ARG A 140 3.06 3.77 -13.52
CA ARG A 140 4.36 3.43 -14.15
C ARG A 140 4.34 2.07 -14.83
N VAL A 141 3.75 1.05 -14.20
CA VAL A 141 3.59 -0.28 -14.80
C VAL A 141 2.79 -0.22 -16.09
N LEU A 142 1.66 0.50 -16.08
CA LEU A 142 0.80 0.65 -17.26
C LEU A 142 1.47 1.47 -18.36
N ALA A 143 2.16 2.56 -18.01
CA ALA A 143 2.93 3.34 -18.98
C ALA A 143 4.00 2.49 -19.68
N ARG A 144 4.76 1.67 -18.92
CA ARG A 144 5.74 0.75 -19.53
C ARG A 144 5.08 -0.28 -20.46
N ALA A 145 3.88 -0.74 -20.14
CA ALA A 145 3.15 -1.67 -21.01
C ALA A 145 2.71 -1.00 -22.33
N VAL A 146 2.31 0.27 -22.29
CA VAL A 146 2.04 1.08 -23.50
C VAL A 146 3.32 1.26 -24.31
N ASP A 147 4.44 1.62 -23.67
CA ASP A 147 5.72 1.80 -24.36
C ASP A 147 6.21 0.51 -25.05
N ARG A 148 5.86 -0.66 -24.49
CA ARG A 148 6.13 -1.98 -25.08
C ARG A 148 5.12 -2.40 -26.15
N GLY A 149 4.04 -1.64 -26.36
CA GLY A 149 2.97 -1.98 -27.29
C GLY A 149 2.10 -3.15 -26.84
N GLU A 150 2.06 -3.47 -25.54
CA GLU A 150 1.21 -4.54 -25.00
C GLU A 150 -0.26 -4.11 -24.89
N ILE A 151 -0.51 -2.82 -24.70
CA ILE A 151 -1.84 -2.20 -24.56
C ILE A 151 -1.86 -0.82 -25.22
N GLU A 152 -3.05 -0.36 -25.60
CA GLU A 152 -3.27 1.02 -26.05
C GLU A 152 -3.40 1.97 -24.86
N SER A 153 -2.92 3.21 -24.99
CA SER A 153 -3.04 4.22 -23.92
C SER A 153 -4.49 4.56 -23.58
N SER A 154 -5.40 4.41 -24.55
CA SER A 154 -6.85 4.57 -24.38
C SER A 154 -7.49 3.50 -23.48
N ALA A 155 -6.82 2.37 -23.25
CA ALA A 155 -7.29 1.33 -22.34
C ALA A 155 -7.06 1.69 -20.86
N ILE A 156 -6.24 2.71 -20.56
CA ILE A 156 -5.94 3.14 -19.20
C ILE A 156 -7.05 4.08 -18.72
N THR A 157 -7.90 3.60 -17.83
CA THR A 157 -8.94 4.41 -17.18
C THR A 157 -8.53 4.84 -15.76
N GLU A 158 -9.18 5.89 -15.25
CA GLU A 158 -8.99 6.28 -13.85
C GLU A 158 -9.43 5.20 -12.88
N ASP A 159 -10.37 4.30 -13.21
CA ASP A 159 -10.81 3.26 -12.27
C ASP A 159 -9.87 2.05 -12.24
N LEU A 160 -8.99 1.91 -13.24
CA LEU A 160 -8.19 0.70 -13.42
C LEU A 160 -7.23 0.43 -12.24
N TRP A 161 -6.72 1.49 -11.60
CA TRP A 161 -5.85 1.34 -10.43
C TRP A 161 -6.60 0.80 -9.21
N ASP A 162 -7.92 0.98 -9.12
CA ASP A 162 -8.75 0.49 -8.02
C ASP A 162 -9.02 -1.01 -8.11
N VAL A 163 -9.06 -1.57 -9.33
CA VAL A 163 -9.59 -2.91 -9.57
C VAL A 163 -8.80 -3.99 -8.85
N LEU A 164 -7.47 -4.01 -9.02
CA LEU A 164 -6.60 -5.02 -8.40
C LEU A 164 -6.55 -4.91 -6.87
N PRO A 165 -6.18 -3.77 -6.26
CA PRO A 165 -6.17 -3.64 -4.81
C PRO A 165 -7.58 -3.79 -4.21
N GLY A 166 -8.62 -3.24 -4.84
CA GLY A 166 -10.00 -3.34 -4.41
C GLY A 166 -10.47 -4.80 -4.33
N TYR A 167 -10.20 -5.61 -5.35
CA TYR A 167 -10.51 -7.05 -5.34
C TYR A 167 -9.80 -7.78 -4.21
N LEU A 168 -8.49 -7.56 -4.03
CA LEU A 168 -7.68 -8.27 -3.02
C LEU A 168 -8.04 -7.85 -1.58
N ILE A 169 -8.31 -6.55 -1.37
CA ILE A 169 -8.78 -6.01 -0.09
C ILE A 169 -10.16 -6.56 0.23
N TYR A 170 -11.13 -6.47 -0.70
CA TYR A 170 -12.48 -7.02 -0.51
C TYR A 170 -12.42 -8.49 -0.05
N ARG A 171 -11.64 -9.32 -0.75
CA ARG A 171 -11.50 -10.73 -0.43
C ARG A 171 -10.95 -10.97 0.97
N SER A 172 -9.84 -10.32 1.32
CA SER A 172 -9.13 -10.58 2.57
C SER A 172 -9.80 -9.92 3.77
N VAL A 173 -10.20 -8.67 3.62
CA VAL A 173 -10.62 -7.79 4.71
C VAL A 173 -12.10 -7.96 5.02
N LEU A 174 -12.95 -8.02 3.98
CA LEU A 174 -14.40 -8.13 4.13
C LEU A 174 -14.90 -9.57 4.14
N THR A 175 -14.37 -10.43 3.25
CA THR A 175 -14.87 -11.83 3.17
C THR A 175 -14.03 -12.84 3.95
N GLY A 176 -12.87 -12.44 4.49
CA GLY A 176 -11.95 -13.34 5.21
C GLY A 176 -11.31 -14.42 4.32
N ARG A 177 -11.42 -14.31 2.99
CA ARG A 177 -10.91 -15.28 2.02
C ARG A 177 -9.60 -14.81 1.42
N ALA A 178 -8.52 -14.97 2.17
CA ALA A 178 -7.17 -14.58 1.76
C ALA A 178 -6.85 -15.08 0.32
N PRO A 179 -6.46 -14.18 -0.61
CA PRO A 179 -6.07 -14.56 -1.96
C PRO A 179 -4.88 -15.52 -1.94
N THR A 180 -4.95 -16.56 -2.75
CA THR A 180 -3.80 -17.42 -3.03
C THR A 180 -3.03 -16.89 -4.24
N ARG A 181 -1.83 -17.41 -4.48
CA ARG A 181 -1.11 -17.15 -5.73
C ARG A 181 -1.96 -17.47 -6.97
N ARG A 182 -2.73 -18.57 -6.93
CA ARG A 182 -3.64 -18.95 -8.00
C ARG A 182 -4.78 -17.94 -8.16
N THR A 183 -5.35 -17.45 -7.06
CA THR A 183 -6.39 -16.42 -7.10
C THR A 183 -5.92 -15.15 -7.82
N ILE A 184 -4.68 -14.72 -7.58
CA ILE A 184 -4.09 -13.56 -8.26
C ILE A 184 -3.87 -13.86 -9.75
N GLN A 185 -3.33 -15.05 -10.08
CA GLN A 185 -3.14 -15.48 -11.46
C GLN A 185 -4.46 -15.51 -12.23
N ASP A 186 -5.47 -16.18 -11.70
CA ASP A 186 -6.78 -16.30 -12.32
C ASP A 186 -7.42 -14.92 -12.54
N PHE A 187 -7.25 -13.98 -11.60
CA PHE A 187 -7.78 -12.63 -11.72
C PHE A 187 -7.02 -11.79 -12.77
N VAL A 188 -5.69 -11.86 -12.77
CA VAL A 188 -4.87 -11.15 -13.78
C VAL A 188 -5.17 -11.69 -15.18
N ASP A 189 -5.19 -13.01 -15.36
CA ASP A 189 -5.27 -13.65 -16.68
C ASP A 189 -6.66 -13.59 -17.28
N ASN A 190 -7.71 -13.70 -16.46
CA ASN A 190 -9.09 -13.80 -16.94
C ASN A 190 -9.89 -12.49 -16.81
N VAL A 191 -9.39 -11.51 -16.07
CA VAL A 191 -10.08 -10.22 -15.86
C VAL A 191 -9.23 -9.06 -16.32
N LEU A 192 -8.06 -8.83 -15.70
CA LEU A 192 -7.29 -7.61 -15.95
C LEU A 192 -6.72 -7.55 -17.36
N ILE A 193 -6.00 -8.59 -17.80
CA ILE A 193 -5.39 -8.63 -19.13
C ILE A 193 -6.47 -8.51 -20.23
N PRO A 194 -7.54 -9.33 -20.24
CA PRO A 194 -8.59 -9.20 -21.24
C PRO A 194 -9.27 -7.83 -21.25
N SER A 195 -9.47 -7.19 -20.09
CA SER A 195 -10.04 -5.84 -20.03
C SER A 195 -9.10 -4.77 -20.58
N LEU A 196 -7.79 -5.00 -20.56
CA LEU A 196 -6.79 -4.03 -21.04
C LEU A 196 -6.42 -4.20 -22.52
N THR A 197 -6.63 -5.39 -23.07
CA THR A 197 -6.26 -5.71 -24.46
C THR A 197 -7.47 -5.77 -25.42
N ARG A 198 -8.71 -5.72 -24.90
CA ARG A 198 -9.89 -5.60 -25.76
C ARG A 198 -9.86 -4.23 -26.42
N HIS A 199 -9.85 -4.23 -27.75
CA HIS A 199 -10.02 -3.02 -28.53
C HIS A 199 -11.46 -2.57 -28.35
N ASN A 200 -11.65 -1.32 -27.92
CA ASN A 200 -12.96 -0.68 -28.02
C ASN A 200 -13.25 -0.48 -29.51
N ASP A 201 -13.98 -1.42 -30.11
CA ASP A 201 -14.62 -1.25 -31.43
C ASP A 201 -15.78 -0.24 -31.35
#